data_AF-A0A850LP03-F1
#
_entry.id   AF-A0A850LP03-F1
#
_cell.length_a   1.000
_cell.length_b   1.000
_cell.length_c   1.000
_cell.angle_alpha   90.00
_cell.angle_beta   90.00
_cell.angle_gamma   90.00
#
_symmetry.space_group_name_H-M   'P 1'
#
loop_
_entity.id
_entity.type
_entity.pdbx_description
1 polymer ?
#
loop_
_entity_poly.entity_id
_entity_poly.type
_entity_poly.pdbx_seq_one_letter_code
_entity_poly.pdbx_strand_id
1 'polypeptide(L)'
;MNLNKIVTKFNYKIRYDLNKLCKITSKGLLFPNFKLILRRMACGNPNSKKKEYAYFRILEKNGKKCIQFIIFYQWQYFPPHKHDYHPFFIYLDENSNVSHMIYDKGHHRGKKILPTKKTLIFSIFMPDHHFETKFKSMILTRPFKCNYKPLRPQQIIYFWKINSMAQLKLRTKLIDPWDPGIHYTFRDEIKCPYCEKSHLLDFMNLKKNILFLEIECRNHKFKAEYDIIKQAFTIEKL
;
A
#
# COMPACT_ATOMS: atom_id res chain seq x y z
N MET A 1 4.31 31.08 18.15
CA MET A 1 4.58 30.04 17.12
C MET A 1 5.09 28.81 17.88
N ASN A 2 4.27 27.77 18.06
CA ASN A 2 4.63 26.61 18.91
C ASN A 2 5.75 25.80 18.24
N LEU A 3 6.97 25.90 18.78
CA LEU A 3 8.15 25.13 18.35
C LEU A 3 8.02 23.62 18.61
N ASN A 4 6.90 23.17 19.17
CA ASN A 4 6.64 21.78 19.58
C ASN A 4 5.99 20.91 18.50
N LYS A 5 5.62 21.50 17.34
CA LYS A 5 4.84 20.81 16.31
C LYS A 5 5.60 20.72 14.99
N ILE A 6 6.00 19.50 14.64
CA ILE A 6 6.62 19.17 13.36
C ILE A 6 5.50 18.76 12.40
N VAL A 7 5.33 19.49 11.29
CA VAL A 7 4.30 19.17 10.29
C VAL A 7 4.98 18.75 8.99
N THR A 8 4.70 17.52 8.56
CA THR A 8 5.16 16.99 7.28
C THR A 8 3.96 16.91 6.34
N LYS A 9 3.97 17.73 5.29
CA LYS A 9 2.99 17.64 4.21
C LYS A 9 3.61 16.87 3.05
N PHE A 10 2.96 15.80 2.61
CA PHE A 10 3.44 15.09 1.42
C PHE A 10 3.18 15.94 0.19
N ASN A 11 4.24 16.32 -0.51
CA ASN A 11 4.17 17.13 -1.72
C ASN A 11 3.97 16.24 -2.96
N TYR A 12 2.88 15.47 -2.99
CA TYR A 12 2.47 14.73 -4.17
C TYR A 12 1.04 15.08 -4.57
N LYS A 13 0.75 15.03 -5.87
CA LYS A 13 -0.63 15.12 -6.40
C LYS A 13 -1.24 13.72 -6.44
N ILE A 14 -2.52 13.59 -6.10
CA ILE A 14 -3.25 12.33 -6.22
C ILE A 14 -4.17 12.33 -7.44
N ARG A 15 -4.12 11.26 -8.21
CA ARG A 15 -5.07 10.96 -9.29
C ARG A 15 -5.68 9.57 -9.14
N TYR A 16 -6.78 9.36 -9.85
CA TYR A 16 -7.58 8.14 -9.80
C TYR A 16 -7.94 7.59 -11.18
N ASP A 17 -7.20 8.01 -12.21
CA ASP A 17 -7.43 7.60 -13.60
C ASP A 17 -6.29 6.70 -14.08
N LEU A 18 -6.46 5.39 -13.91
CA LEU A 18 -5.45 4.39 -14.25
C LEU A 18 -5.29 4.23 -15.77
N ASN A 19 -6.34 4.51 -16.55
CA ASN A 19 -6.35 4.30 -18.00
C ASN A 19 -5.39 5.24 -18.74
N LYS A 20 -5.00 6.36 -18.12
CA LYS A 20 -3.97 7.27 -18.64
C LYS A 20 -2.55 6.72 -18.54
N LEU A 21 -2.31 5.71 -17.69
CA LEU A 21 -0.99 5.16 -17.43
C LEU A 21 -0.80 3.76 -18.01
N CYS A 22 -1.88 2.97 -18.03
CA CYS A 22 -1.84 1.62 -18.59
C CYS A 22 -3.21 1.18 -19.11
N LYS A 23 -3.19 0.24 -20.05
CA LYS A 23 -4.39 -0.46 -20.48
C LYS A 23 -4.69 -1.59 -19.52
N ILE A 24 -5.87 -1.55 -18.89
CA ILE A 24 -6.38 -2.63 -18.06
C ILE A 24 -6.93 -3.74 -18.97
N THR A 25 -6.53 -4.98 -18.71
CA THR A 25 -6.97 -6.15 -19.47
C THR A 25 -7.47 -7.24 -18.53
N SER A 26 -8.16 -8.25 -19.09
CA SER A 26 -8.58 -9.43 -18.34
C SER A 26 -7.42 -10.28 -17.79
N LYS A 27 -6.19 -10.04 -18.25
CA LYS A 27 -4.97 -10.77 -17.85
C LYS A 27 -4.05 -9.95 -16.93
N GLY A 28 -4.31 -8.65 -16.75
CA GLY A 28 -3.46 -7.74 -15.96
C GLY A 28 -3.32 -6.35 -16.58
N LEU A 29 -2.20 -5.69 -16.34
CA LEU A 29 -1.94 -4.29 -16.72
C LEU A 29 -0.89 -4.21 -17.83
N LEU A 30 -1.16 -3.42 -18.86
CA LEU A 30 -0.26 -3.18 -19.97
C LEU A 30 0.22 -1.73 -19.99
N PHE A 31 1.50 -1.54 -19.66
CA PHE A 31 2.24 -0.28 -19.73
C PHE A 31 3.03 -0.20 -21.05
N PRO A 32 3.52 0.98 -21.46
CA PRO A 32 4.26 1.14 -22.71
C PRO A 32 5.46 0.20 -22.87
N ASN A 33 6.27 0.03 -21.82
CA ASN A 33 7.47 -0.81 -21.83
C ASN A 33 7.30 -2.17 -21.11
N PHE A 34 6.15 -2.41 -20.48
CA PHE A 34 6.03 -3.48 -19.49
C PHE A 34 4.61 -4.04 -19.40
N LYS A 35 4.51 -5.36 -19.31
CA LYS A 35 3.26 -6.08 -19.08
C LYS A 35 3.29 -6.77 -17.73
N LEU A 36 2.36 -6.41 -16.85
CA LEU A 36 2.11 -7.10 -15.60
C LEU A 36 0.96 -8.09 -15.78
N ILE A 37 1.23 -9.38 -15.64
CA ILE A 37 0.21 -10.43 -15.66
C ILE A 37 -0.09 -10.84 -14.23
N LEU A 38 -1.35 -10.73 -13.82
CA LEU A 38 -1.79 -11.14 -12.47
C LEU A 38 -2.33 -12.57 -12.51
N ARG A 39 -1.82 -13.43 -11.62
CA ARG A 39 -2.30 -14.80 -11.43
C ARG A 39 -2.60 -15.09 -9.97
N ARG A 40 -3.33 -16.17 -9.73
CA ARG A 40 -3.64 -16.70 -8.41
C ARG A 40 -3.35 -18.18 -8.32
N MET A 41 -2.97 -18.62 -7.13
CA MET A 41 -2.87 -20.02 -6.74
C MET A 41 -3.56 -20.21 -5.40
N ALA A 42 -4.45 -21.20 -5.29
CA ALA A 42 -5.16 -21.54 -4.05
C ALA A 42 -5.97 -20.43 -3.36
N CYS A 43 -6.18 -19.26 -3.99
CA CYS A 43 -7.16 -18.23 -3.56
C CYS A 43 -8.26 -18.00 -4.60
N GLY A 44 -9.35 -17.33 -4.19
CA GLY A 44 -10.43 -16.87 -5.07
C GLY A 44 -10.16 -15.51 -5.73
N ASN A 45 -10.99 -15.17 -6.72
CA ASN A 45 -11.03 -13.78 -7.23
C ASN A 45 -11.77 -12.89 -6.21
N PRO A 46 -11.40 -11.60 -6.09
CA PRO A 46 -12.17 -10.63 -5.32
C PRO A 46 -13.63 -10.59 -5.75
N ASN A 47 -14.54 -10.67 -4.78
CA ASN A 47 -15.97 -10.56 -4.98
C ASN A 47 -16.47 -9.12 -4.74
N SER A 48 -16.94 -8.48 -5.80
CA SER A 48 -17.46 -7.10 -5.74
C SER A 48 -18.69 -6.96 -4.83
N LYS A 49 -19.51 -8.01 -4.68
CA LYS A 49 -20.66 -8.00 -3.74
C LYS A 49 -20.19 -7.90 -2.29
N LYS A 50 -18.99 -8.39 -1.98
CA LYS A 50 -18.31 -8.29 -0.67
C LYS A 50 -17.41 -7.06 -0.55
N LYS A 51 -17.51 -6.12 -1.49
CA LYS A 51 -16.64 -4.93 -1.59
C LYS A 51 -15.14 -5.27 -1.71
N GLU A 52 -14.81 -6.39 -2.33
CA GLU A 52 -13.42 -6.80 -2.59
C GLU A 52 -12.99 -6.30 -3.97
N TYR A 53 -11.87 -5.57 -4.02
CA TYR A 53 -11.35 -4.93 -5.23
C TYR A 53 -9.82 -4.85 -5.20
N ALA A 54 -9.22 -4.58 -6.36
CA ALA A 54 -7.90 -3.99 -6.44
C ALA A 54 -8.04 -2.46 -6.32
N TYR A 55 -7.92 -1.96 -5.10
CA TYR A 55 -7.97 -0.53 -4.85
C TYR A 55 -6.69 0.15 -5.34
N PHE A 56 -6.81 1.33 -5.94
CA PHE A 56 -5.65 2.04 -6.47
C PHE A 56 -5.71 3.55 -6.32
N ARG A 57 -4.55 4.19 -6.20
CA ARG A 57 -4.38 5.63 -6.41
C ARG A 57 -3.03 5.90 -7.06
N ILE A 58 -2.94 7.00 -7.78
CA ILE A 58 -1.73 7.46 -8.45
C ILE A 58 -1.18 8.63 -7.65
N LEU A 59 0.06 8.53 -7.22
CA LEU A 59 0.81 9.57 -6.55
C LEU A 59 1.77 10.17 -7.58
N GLU A 60 1.84 11.49 -7.69
CA GLU A 60 2.72 12.20 -8.64
C GLU A 60 3.62 13.19 -7.89
N LYS A 61 4.94 13.07 -8.08
CA LYS A 61 5.96 13.92 -7.46
C LYS A 61 7.10 14.14 -8.44
N ASN A 62 7.42 15.41 -8.74
CA ASN A 62 8.53 15.81 -9.63
C ASN A 62 8.54 15.03 -10.96
N GLY A 63 7.40 14.99 -11.68
CA GLY A 63 7.25 14.26 -12.95
C GLY A 63 7.13 12.73 -12.84
N LYS A 64 7.67 12.14 -11.76
CA LYS A 64 7.59 10.70 -11.47
C LYS A 64 6.20 10.34 -10.93
N LYS A 65 5.79 9.11 -11.20
CA LYS A 65 4.49 8.60 -10.76
C LYS A 65 4.66 7.30 -10.00
N CYS A 66 3.81 7.07 -9.01
CA CYS A 66 3.74 5.83 -8.27
C CYS A 66 2.28 5.39 -8.21
N ILE A 67 1.99 4.22 -8.78
CA ILE A 67 0.67 3.60 -8.65
C ILE A 67 0.71 2.70 -7.42
N GLN A 68 -0.05 3.09 -6.41
CA GLN A 68 -0.30 2.25 -5.26
C GLN A 68 -1.49 1.34 -5.54
N PHE A 69 -1.30 0.04 -5.35
CA PHE A 69 -2.37 -0.95 -5.35
C PHE A 69 -2.52 -1.60 -3.97
N ILE A 70 -3.78 -1.92 -3.63
CA ILE A 70 -4.15 -2.72 -2.47
C ILE A 70 -5.22 -3.69 -2.94
N ILE A 71 -4.90 -4.97 -3.02
CA ILE A 71 -5.91 -6.00 -3.27
C ILE A 71 -6.53 -6.34 -1.93
N PHE A 72 -7.80 -6.03 -1.73
CA PHE A 72 -8.49 -6.24 -0.46
C PHE A 72 -9.49 -7.40 -0.54
N TYR A 73 -9.49 -8.23 0.50
CA TYR A 73 -10.42 -9.35 0.69
C TYR A 73 -11.12 -9.21 2.04
N GLN A 74 -12.45 -9.33 2.04
CA GLN A 74 -13.21 -9.36 3.29
C GLN A 74 -13.04 -10.71 3.99
N TRP A 75 -12.97 -11.79 3.21
CA TRP A 75 -12.74 -13.14 3.70
C TRP A 75 -11.83 -13.89 2.74
N GLN A 76 -10.71 -14.41 3.25
CA GLN A 76 -9.94 -15.42 2.54
C GLN A 76 -10.19 -16.78 3.15
N TYR A 77 -10.25 -17.79 2.29
CA TYR A 77 -10.59 -19.14 2.69
C TYR A 77 -9.41 -19.89 3.28
N PHE A 78 -8.17 -19.60 2.86
CA PHE A 78 -7.01 -20.42 3.22
C PHE A 78 -5.70 -19.62 3.25
N PRO A 79 -5.09 -19.33 4.42
CA PRO A 79 -5.64 -19.62 5.73
C PRO A 79 -6.91 -18.78 5.97
N PRO A 80 -7.81 -19.24 6.84
CA PRO A 80 -9.04 -18.53 7.11
C PRO A 80 -8.75 -17.25 7.90
N HIS A 81 -8.99 -16.09 7.29
CA HIS A 81 -8.91 -14.81 7.99
C HIS A 81 -9.85 -13.76 7.41
N LYS A 82 -10.22 -12.82 8.27
CA LYS A 82 -11.08 -11.67 7.95
C LYS A 82 -10.23 -10.47 7.59
N HIS A 83 -10.61 -9.79 6.52
CA HIS A 83 -10.11 -8.46 6.15
C HIS A 83 -8.60 -8.41 5.89
N ASP A 84 -8.16 -9.05 4.82
CA ASP A 84 -6.75 -9.06 4.44
C ASP A 84 -6.48 -8.24 3.18
N TYR A 85 -5.22 -7.88 3.00
CA TYR A 85 -4.81 -7.04 1.90
C TYR A 85 -3.40 -7.35 1.40
N HIS A 86 -3.22 -7.19 0.10
CA HIS A 86 -1.96 -7.44 -0.59
C HIS A 86 -1.52 -6.17 -1.30
N PRO A 87 -0.58 -5.40 -0.72
CA PRO A 87 -0.12 -4.17 -1.32
C PRO A 87 1.01 -4.39 -2.32
N PHE A 88 0.99 -3.62 -3.38
CA PHE A 88 2.11 -3.49 -4.30
C PHE A 88 2.09 -2.14 -4.99
N PHE A 89 3.27 -1.73 -5.45
CA PHE A 89 3.56 -0.39 -5.94
C PHE A 89 4.27 -0.51 -7.27
N ILE A 90 3.83 0.28 -8.24
CA ILE A 90 4.45 0.36 -9.56
C ILE A 90 4.96 1.79 -9.74
N TYR A 91 6.28 1.93 -9.84
CA TYR A 91 6.93 3.22 -10.01
C TYR A 91 7.18 3.46 -11.48
N LEU A 92 6.70 4.59 -11.97
CA LEU A 92 6.88 5.03 -13.33
C LEU A 92 7.87 6.19 -13.39
N ASP A 93 8.69 6.18 -14.44
CA ASP A 93 9.51 7.34 -14.80
C ASP A 93 8.66 8.46 -15.42
N GLU A 94 9.32 9.53 -15.85
CA GLU A 94 8.68 10.71 -16.44
C GLU A 94 7.94 10.38 -17.76
N ASN A 95 8.44 9.38 -18.49
CA ASN A 95 7.86 8.86 -19.73
C ASN A 95 6.74 7.84 -19.48
N SER A 96 6.33 7.64 -18.21
CA SER A 96 5.33 6.66 -17.79
C SER A 96 5.72 5.20 -18.09
N ASN A 97 7.02 4.93 -18.26
CA ASN A 97 7.55 3.58 -18.31
C ASN A 97 7.72 3.04 -16.89
N VAL A 98 7.47 1.74 -16.72
CA VAL A 98 7.71 1.07 -15.44
C VAL A 98 9.22 1.04 -15.19
N SER A 99 9.65 1.69 -14.10
CA SER A 99 11.04 1.74 -13.64
C SER A 99 11.34 0.62 -12.66
N HIS A 100 10.43 0.36 -11.72
CA HIS A 100 10.52 -0.71 -10.74
C HIS A 100 9.17 -0.96 -10.09
N MET A 101 9.08 -2.09 -9.39
CA MET A 101 7.94 -2.45 -8.56
C MET A 101 8.42 -2.78 -7.15
N ILE A 102 7.58 -2.50 -6.16
CA ILE A 102 7.78 -2.97 -4.77
C ILE A 102 6.51 -3.67 -4.35
N TYR A 103 6.63 -4.84 -3.77
CA TYR A 103 5.44 -5.63 -3.40
C TYR A 103 5.65 -6.41 -2.11
N ASP A 104 4.55 -6.80 -1.47
CA ASP A 104 4.59 -7.57 -0.23
C ASP A 104 4.97 -9.02 -0.51
N LYS A 105 6.18 -9.40 -0.11
CA LYS A 105 6.68 -10.77 -0.16
C LYS A 105 6.27 -11.59 1.06
N GLY A 106 5.37 -11.07 1.90
CA GLY A 106 4.78 -11.73 3.05
C GLY A 106 5.14 -11.00 4.35
N HIS A 107 4.18 -10.97 5.27
CA HIS A 107 4.31 -10.31 6.57
C HIS A 107 4.80 -8.85 6.47
N HIS A 108 4.32 -8.11 5.48
CA HIS A 108 4.68 -6.71 5.25
C HIS A 108 6.14 -6.49 4.86
N ARG A 109 6.84 -7.51 4.38
CA ARG A 109 8.22 -7.40 3.90
C ARG A 109 8.22 -7.07 2.42
N GLY A 110 8.57 -5.83 2.09
CA GLY A 110 8.64 -5.40 0.71
C GLY A 110 9.83 -6.00 -0.03
N LYS A 111 9.59 -6.37 -1.28
CA LYS A 111 10.64 -6.77 -2.22
C LYS A 111 10.59 -5.89 -3.45
N LYS A 112 11.72 -5.30 -3.79
CA LYS A 112 11.91 -4.52 -5.01
C LYS A 112 12.21 -5.45 -6.19
N ILE A 113 11.61 -5.16 -7.34
CA ILE A 113 11.91 -5.80 -8.62
C ILE A 113 12.17 -4.73 -9.66
N LEU A 114 13.25 -4.93 -10.42
CA LEU A 114 13.54 -4.18 -11.63
C LEU A 114 12.96 -4.94 -12.83
N PRO A 115 12.26 -4.26 -13.76
CA PRO A 115 11.68 -4.86 -14.95
C PRO A 115 12.80 -5.14 -15.97
N THR A 116 13.58 -6.20 -15.76
CA THR A 116 14.61 -6.66 -16.72
C THR A 116 14.00 -7.33 -17.94
N LYS A 117 12.69 -7.62 -17.91
CA LYS A 117 11.92 -8.25 -18.99
C LYS A 117 10.69 -7.40 -19.29
N LYS A 118 10.25 -7.40 -20.56
CA LYS A 118 9.00 -6.74 -21.00
C LYS A 118 7.74 -7.31 -20.36
N THR A 119 7.81 -8.47 -19.70
CA THR A 119 6.67 -9.10 -19.03
C THR A 119 7.07 -9.67 -17.68
N LEU A 120 6.26 -9.35 -16.66
CA LEU A 120 6.33 -9.97 -15.33
C LEU A 120 5.03 -10.71 -15.06
N ILE A 121 5.16 -11.95 -14.59
CA ILE A 121 4.04 -12.71 -14.04
C ILE A 121 4.10 -12.53 -12.53
N PHE A 122 2.98 -12.08 -11.97
CA PHE A 122 2.84 -11.71 -10.58
C PHE A 122 1.69 -12.52 -9.99
N SER A 123 2.05 -13.50 -9.15
CA SER A 123 1.12 -14.48 -8.62
C SER A 123 0.85 -14.20 -7.15
N ILE A 124 -0.43 -14.10 -6.77
CA ILE A 124 -0.87 -14.15 -5.37
C ILE A 124 -0.91 -15.62 -4.96
N PHE A 125 -0.18 -15.96 -3.91
CA PHE A 125 -0.02 -17.33 -3.41
C PHE A 125 -0.71 -17.49 -2.04
N MET A 126 -1.27 -18.68 -1.79
CA MET A 126 -1.72 -19.14 -0.47
C MET A 126 -0.96 -20.42 -0.08
N PRO A 127 -0.69 -20.70 1.21
CA PRO A 127 -1.27 -20.06 2.39
C PRO A 127 -0.61 -18.75 2.83
N ASP A 128 0.66 -18.55 2.49
CA ASP A 128 1.38 -17.38 2.98
C ASP A 128 1.00 -16.17 2.15
N HIS A 129 0.47 -15.13 2.80
CA HIS A 129 -0.07 -13.87 2.27
C HIS A 129 0.91 -13.04 1.43
N HIS A 130 1.53 -13.61 0.41
CA HIS A 130 2.59 -12.99 -0.35
C HIS A 130 2.36 -13.10 -1.85
N PHE A 131 2.95 -12.13 -2.55
CA PHE A 131 3.17 -12.28 -3.97
C PHE A 131 4.48 -13.01 -4.25
N GLU A 132 4.50 -13.78 -5.33
CA GLU A 132 5.72 -14.36 -5.86
C GLU A 132 5.78 -14.24 -7.38
N THR A 133 7.02 -14.16 -7.88
CA THR A 133 7.37 -13.86 -9.28
C THR A 133 8.03 -15.04 -9.99
N LYS A 134 8.40 -16.08 -9.22
CA LYS A 134 9.16 -17.25 -9.68
C LYS A 134 8.31 -18.40 -10.21
N PHE A 135 6.98 -18.39 -10.03
CA PHE A 135 6.09 -19.43 -10.54
C PHE A 135 5.86 -19.27 -12.05
N LYS A 136 6.91 -19.51 -12.84
CA LYS A 136 6.86 -19.52 -14.31
C LYS A 136 6.26 -20.81 -14.87
N SER A 137 6.55 -21.93 -14.22
CA SER A 137 5.87 -23.19 -14.47
C SER A 137 4.84 -23.40 -13.37
N MET A 138 3.61 -23.74 -13.75
CA MET A 138 2.76 -24.74 -13.09
C MET A 138 1.32 -24.54 -13.54
N ILE A 139 0.78 -25.62 -14.09
CA ILE A 139 -0.61 -25.94 -14.42
C ILE A 139 -1.63 -25.49 -13.35
N LEU A 140 -1.17 -25.21 -12.11
CA LEU A 140 -1.99 -24.83 -10.96
C LEU A 140 -2.33 -23.33 -10.86
N THR A 141 -1.67 -22.44 -11.59
CA THR A 141 -1.98 -21.00 -11.50
C THR A 141 -3.11 -20.59 -12.44
N ARG A 142 -4.11 -19.86 -11.94
CA ARG A 142 -5.25 -19.36 -12.74
C ARG A 142 -5.17 -17.85 -12.96
N PRO A 143 -5.77 -17.29 -14.02
CA PRO A 143 -5.85 -15.85 -14.19
C PRO A 143 -6.50 -15.18 -12.97
N PHE A 144 -5.88 -14.10 -12.50
CA PHE A 144 -6.44 -13.29 -11.43
C PHE A 144 -7.36 -12.22 -12.02
N LYS A 145 -8.67 -12.36 -11.81
CA LYS A 145 -9.65 -11.37 -12.27
C LYS A 145 -10.03 -10.51 -11.09
N CYS A 146 -9.72 -9.22 -11.16
CA CYS A 146 -10.12 -8.24 -10.16
C CYS A 146 -10.72 -7.01 -10.85
N ASN A 147 -11.67 -6.39 -10.15
CA ASN A 147 -12.17 -5.07 -10.51
C ASN A 147 -11.29 -4.02 -9.85
N TYR A 148 -10.93 -2.99 -10.59
CA TYR A 148 -10.10 -1.89 -10.10
C TYR A 148 -10.99 -0.76 -9.57
N LYS A 149 -10.67 -0.23 -8.39
CA LYS A 149 -11.47 0.82 -7.75
C LYS A 149 -10.58 1.93 -7.19
N PRO A 150 -10.91 3.21 -7.37
CA PRO A 150 -10.18 4.29 -6.72
C PRO A 150 -10.10 4.11 -5.20
N LEU A 151 -8.90 4.24 -4.64
CA LEU A 151 -8.59 4.28 -3.21
C LEU A 151 -8.73 5.72 -2.71
N ARG A 152 -9.97 6.17 -2.52
CA ARG A 152 -10.25 7.51 -1.98
C ARG A 152 -10.16 7.50 -0.45
N PRO A 153 -10.08 8.68 0.20
CA PRO A 153 -10.02 8.78 1.66
C PRO A 153 -11.09 7.98 2.40
N GLN A 154 -12.32 7.90 1.86
CA GLN A 154 -13.42 7.16 2.48
C GLN A 154 -13.15 5.66 2.55
N GLN A 155 -12.44 5.08 1.56
CA GLN A 155 -12.02 3.68 1.62
C GLN A 155 -10.98 3.47 2.72
N ILE A 156 -10.02 4.39 2.86
CA ILE A 156 -9.00 4.32 3.92
C ILE A 156 -9.66 4.37 5.30
N ILE A 157 -10.60 5.30 5.49
CA ILE A 157 -11.40 5.41 6.72
C ILE A 157 -12.20 4.13 6.98
N TYR A 158 -12.86 3.59 5.94
CA TYR A 158 -13.62 2.34 6.06
C TYR A 158 -12.73 1.18 6.51
N PHE A 159 -11.56 0.99 5.89
CA PHE A 159 -10.63 -0.07 6.27
C PHE A 159 -10.10 0.09 7.69
N TRP A 160 -9.95 1.32 8.18
CA TRP A 160 -9.51 1.58 9.55
C TRP A 160 -10.58 1.29 10.61
N LYS A 161 -11.86 1.38 10.24
CA LYS A 161 -12.99 1.04 11.12
C LYS A 161 -13.22 -0.47 11.24
N ILE A 162 -12.57 -1.28 10.40
CA ILE A 162 -12.65 -2.73 10.50
C ILE A 162 -11.93 -3.16 11.77
N ASN A 163 -12.69 -3.64 12.76
CA ASN A 163 -12.13 -4.16 14.00
C ASN A 163 -11.59 -5.58 13.76
N SER A 164 -10.37 -5.68 13.22
CA SER A 164 -9.61 -6.93 13.12
C SER A 164 -8.12 -6.65 13.32
N MET A 165 -7.34 -7.69 13.66
CA MET A 165 -5.87 -7.60 13.77
C MET A 165 -5.18 -7.16 12.46
N ALA A 166 -5.91 -7.19 11.34
CA ALA A 166 -5.50 -6.74 10.03
C ALA A 166 -6.00 -5.32 9.73
N GLN A 167 -5.83 -4.40 10.69
CA GLN A 167 -5.86 -2.98 10.37
C GLN A 167 -4.91 -2.77 9.18
N LEU A 168 -5.35 -1.95 8.22
CA LEU A 168 -4.55 -1.67 7.03
C LEU A 168 -3.24 -1.00 7.53
N LYS A 169 -2.09 -1.65 7.40
CA LYS A 169 -0.75 -1.18 7.81
C LYS A 169 0.03 -0.98 6.53
N LEU A 170 0.01 0.23 5.99
CA LEU A 170 0.57 0.53 4.68
C LEU A 170 1.36 1.81 4.72
N ARG A 171 2.67 1.72 4.54
CA ARG A 171 3.71 2.76 4.51
C ARG A 171 3.29 4.10 3.88
N THR A 172 2.36 4.07 2.94
CA THR A 172 1.79 5.25 2.28
C THR A 172 0.60 5.91 2.99
N LYS A 173 0.25 5.48 4.19
CA LYS A 173 -0.70 6.19 5.02
C LYS A 173 -0.01 7.36 5.66
N LEU A 174 1.27 7.21 6.02
CA LEU A 174 1.99 8.15 6.89
C LEU A 174 3.41 8.46 6.39
N ILE A 175 3.90 7.81 5.32
CA ILE A 175 5.24 8.03 4.77
C ILE A 175 5.18 8.14 3.24
N ASP A 176 6.07 8.95 2.67
CA ASP A 176 6.23 9.13 1.23
C ASP A 176 6.66 7.80 0.57
N PRO A 177 5.99 7.29 -0.49
CA PRO A 177 6.42 6.08 -1.19
C PRO A 177 7.82 6.18 -1.80
N TRP A 178 8.31 7.39 -2.08
CA TRP A 178 9.69 7.61 -2.52
C TRP A 178 10.70 7.64 -1.37
N ASP A 179 10.24 7.58 -0.12
CA ASP A 179 11.07 7.40 1.06
C ASP A 179 10.96 5.94 1.56
N PRO A 180 11.94 5.08 1.20
CA PRO A 180 11.90 3.67 1.55
C PRO A 180 12.11 3.41 3.04
N GLY A 181 12.42 4.44 3.85
CA GLY A 181 12.82 4.38 5.27
C GLY A 181 13.48 3.07 5.68
N ILE A 182 13.12 2.50 6.84
CA ILE A 182 13.82 1.33 7.37
C ILE A 182 13.24 0.03 6.76
N HIS A 183 14.12 -0.79 6.18
CA HIS A 183 13.91 -2.18 5.78
C HIS A 183 12.85 -2.50 4.69
N TYR A 184 12.46 -1.56 3.83
CA TYR A 184 11.46 -1.81 2.77
C TYR A 184 10.17 -2.46 3.31
N THR A 185 9.78 -2.19 4.55
CA THR A 185 8.53 -2.76 5.09
C THR A 185 7.33 -1.98 4.55
N PHE A 186 6.17 -2.62 4.45
CA PHE A 186 4.91 -1.92 4.22
C PHE A 186 4.32 -1.32 5.50
N ARG A 187 5.01 -1.36 6.64
CA ARG A 187 4.49 -0.79 7.89
C ARG A 187 4.88 0.68 7.98
N ASP A 188 3.95 1.50 8.46
CA ASP A 188 4.23 2.88 8.77
C ASP A 188 5.01 2.95 10.11
N GLU A 189 6.00 3.82 10.16
CA GLU A 189 6.85 4.05 11.34
C GLU A 189 7.14 5.54 11.51
N ILE A 190 7.56 5.93 12.71
CA ILE A 190 7.94 7.29 13.04
C ILE A 190 9.17 7.28 13.93
N LYS A 191 10.03 8.30 13.79
CA LYS A 191 11.11 8.54 14.75
C LYS A 191 10.61 9.41 15.89
N CYS A 192 10.95 9.03 17.12
CA CYS A 192 10.74 9.87 18.29
C CYS A 192 11.46 11.22 18.09
N PRO A 193 10.80 12.38 18.29
CA PRO A 193 11.38 13.69 18.02
C PRO A 193 12.39 14.16 19.09
N TYR A 194 12.74 13.28 20.03
CA TYR A 194 13.69 13.54 21.12
C TYR A 194 14.92 12.63 21.07
N CYS A 195 14.74 11.34 20.78
CA CYS A 195 15.81 10.34 20.81
C CYS A 195 15.94 9.51 19.53
N GLU A 196 15.20 9.88 18.48
CA GLU A 196 15.20 9.25 17.15
C GLU A 196 14.83 7.77 17.07
N LYS A 197 14.49 7.13 18.20
CA LYS A 197 14.02 5.74 18.23
C LYS A 197 12.78 5.57 17.35
N SER A 198 12.74 4.52 16.55
CA SER A 198 11.59 4.20 15.70
C SER A 198 10.44 3.57 16.49
N HIS A 199 9.22 3.97 16.14
CA HIS A 199 7.97 3.44 16.66
C HIS A 199 7.04 3.10 15.50
N LEU A 200 6.35 1.96 15.58
CA LEU A 200 5.42 1.51 14.56
C LEU A 200 4.05 2.15 14.77
N LEU A 201 3.42 2.59 13.68
CA LEU A 201 2.10 3.22 13.69
C LEU A 201 0.99 2.21 13.32
N ASP A 202 1.18 0.97 13.75
CA ASP A 202 0.32 -0.17 13.44
C ASP A 202 -1.10 -0.03 14.00
N PHE A 203 -1.23 0.70 15.11
CA PHE A 203 -2.47 0.91 15.83
C PHE A 203 -2.60 2.40 16.13
N MET A 204 -3.50 3.06 15.41
CA MET A 204 -3.83 4.46 15.66
C MET A 204 -5.33 4.56 15.90
N ASN A 205 -5.72 5.48 16.78
CA ASN A 205 -7.11 5.81 17.00
C ASN A 205 -7.64 6.66 15.83
N LEU A 206 -8.89 6.45 15.44
CA LEU A 206 -9.55 7.24 14.40
C LEU A 206 -10.58 8.17 15.02
N LYS A 207 -10.43 9.48 14.83
CA LYS A 207 -11.45 10.51 15.15
C LYS A 207 -11.80 11.28 13.89
N LYS A 208 -13.02 11.10 13.40
CA LYS A 208 -13.50 11.64 12.10
C LYS A 208 -12.61 11.18 10.94
N ASN A 209 -11.71 12.04 10.47
CA ASN A 209 -10.74 11.82 9.39
C ASN A 209 -9.28 11.85 9.86
N ILE A 210 -9.05 11.93 11.17
CA ILE A 210 -7.72 12.02 11.77
C ILE A 210 -7.37 10.68 12.42
N LEU A 211 -6.24 10.10 12.01
CA LEU A 211 -5.59 9.02 12.74
C LEU A 211 -4.63 9.63 13.76
N PHE A 212 -4.64 9.16 15.00
CA PHE A 212 -3.73 9.65 16.03
C PHE A 212 -3.24 8.55 16.96
N LEU A 213 -2.01 8.70 17.45
CA LEU A 213 -1.41 7.81 18.45
C LEU A 213 -0.54 8.64 19.38
N GLU A 214 -0.76 8.51 20.69
CA GLU A 214 0.13 9.02 21.72
C GLU A 214 1.17 7.95 22.04
N ILE A 215 2.43 8.35 22.09
CA ILE A 215 3.56 7.46 22.23
C ILE A 215 4.39 7.91 23.42
N GLU A 216 4.62 6.97 24.34
CA GLU A 216 5.58 7.11 25.42
C GLU A 216 6.89 6.42 25.02
N CYS A 217 7.97 7.19 24.99
CA CYS A 217 9.30 6.71 24.63
C CYS A 217 10.29 7.04 25.74
N ARG A 218 10.50 6.08 26.64
CA ARG A 218 11.25 6.28 27.90
C ARG A 218 10.62 7.42 28.70
N ASN A 219 11.28 8.58 28.79
CA ASN A 219 10.83 9.74 29.54
C ASN A 219 10.22 10.83 28.64
N HIS A 220 9.96 10.52 27.37
CA HIS A 220 9.38 11.45 26.41
C HIS A 220 7.96 11.05 26.06
N LYS A 221 7.09 12.05 25.88
CA LYS A 221 5.75 11.84 25.32
C LYS A 221 5.62 12.67 24.06
N PHE A 222 4.99 12.08 23.06
CA PHE A 222 4.65 12.80 21.84
C PHE A 222 3.41 12.19 21.20
N LYS A 223 2.76 12.98 20.36
CA LYS A 223 1.57 12.58 19.62
C LYS A 223 1.84 12.62 18.13
N ALA A 224 1.53 11.52 17.45
CA ALA A 224 1.51 11.42 16.00
C ALA A 224 0.08 11.60 15.51
N GLU A 225 -0.14 12.46 14.52
CA GLU A 225 -1.43 12.68 13.88
C GLU A 225 -1.31 12.64 12.35
N TYR A 226 -2.34 12.11 11.70
CA TYR A 226 -2.49 12.11 10.26
C TYR A 226 -3.89 12.48 9.83
N ASP A 227 -4.00 13.56 9.07
CA ASP A 227 -5.24 13.95 8.40
C ASP A 227 -5.33 13.21 7.05
N ILE A 228 -6.24 12.24 6.96
CA ILE A 228 -6.43 11.40 5.77
C ILE A 228 -6.85 12.24 4.55
N ILE A 229 -7.58 13.35 4.77
CA ILE A 229 -8.10 14.20 3.70
C ILE A 229 -7.02 15.16 3.21
N LYS A 230 -6.34 15.83 4.15
CA LYS A 230 -5.28 16.79 3.81
C LYS A 230 -3.97 16.12 3.45
N GLN A 231 -3.81 14.84 3.78
CA GLN A 231 -2.59 14.07 3.62
C GLN A 231 -1.41 14.78 4.28
N ALA A 232 -1.66 15.22 5.51
CA ALA A 232 -0.71 15.94 6.33
C ALA A 232 -0.45 15.11 7.57
N PHE A 233 0.83 14.89 7.84
CA PHE A 233 1.30 14.20 9.02
C PHE A 233 1.89 15.21 10.00
N THR A 234 1.78 14.93 11.29
CA THR A 234 2.14 15.87 12.33
C THR A 234 2.66 15.12 13.55
N ILE A 235 3.72 15.65 14.15
CA ILE A 235 4.30 15.19 15.40
C ILE A 235 4.28 16.34 16.38
N GLU A 236 3.64 16.13 17.52
CA GLU A 236 3.55 17.12 18.58
C GLU A 236 4.24 16.60 19.84
N LYS A 237 5.25 17.34 20.30
CA LYS A 237 5.94 17.12 21.58
C LYS A 237 4.95 17.41 22.72
N LEU A 238 4.76 16.44 23.62
CA LEU A 238 3.85 16.53 24.78
C LEU A 238 4.63 16.78 26.08
#